data_AF-A0A150XIR3-F1
#
_entry.id   AF-A0A150XIR3-F1
#
_cell.length_a   1.000
_cell.length_b   1.000
_cell.length_c   1.000
_cell.angle_alpha   90.00
_cell.angle_beta   90.00
_cell.angle_gamma   90.00
#
_symmetry.space_group_name_H-M   'P 1'
#
loop_
_entity.id
_entity.type
_entity.pdbx_description
1 polymer ?
#
loop_
_entity_poly.entity_id
_entity_poly.type
_entity_poly.pdbx_seq_one_letter_code
_entity_poly.pdbx_strand_id
1 'polypeptide(L)'
;MKKLTIDEVFSTSEIDSKRIIENYKDNINLSSYSSLVELISQGIYLEDTFDLIRTTDRPRIIILETWLVLDELLKRTILKGIGLEVLIYSEIHILPFGFIDKLELLDKIIQSEKNKKPNYSSKSIQIPGSMLTSMLKDKAFFRRYLEYEKEYYTQEELPNSTIDDIENPEKYRFVNETWLDAMQDLPKGWKDMMRKINKARNLASHSIHEDKIYKTFGFNGNDQLETLKQFCLSILSSLTGYKH
;
A
#
# COMPACT_ATOMS: atom_id res chain seq x y z
N MET A 1 10.57 0.48 -8.35
CA MET A 1 11.17 0.93 -7.08
C MET A 1 12.49 0.22 -6.86
N LYS A 2 13.58 0.96 -6.64
CA LYS A 2 14.88 0.38 -6.22
C LYS A 2 14.73 -0.13 -4.78
N LYS A 3 15.26 -1.32 -4.47
CA LYS A 3 15.35 -1.82 -3.09
C LYS A 3 16.41 -0.98 -2.36
N LEU A 4 15.99 -0.22 -1.35
CA LEU A 4 16.94 0.33 -0.39
C LEU A 4 17.36 -0.81 0.55
N THR A 5 18.66 -1.04 0.65
CA THR A 5 19.25 -1.86 1.69
C THR A 5 19.01 -1.21 3.06
N ILE A 6 19.10 -2.01 4.13
CA ILE A 6 19.02 -1.49 5.51
C ILE A 6 20.02 -0.34 5.70
N ASP A 7 21.23 -0.48 5.17
CA ASP A 7 22.28 0.54 5.24
C ASP A 7 21.93 1.80 4.41
N GLU A 8 21.27 1.64 3.25
CA GLU A 8 20.76 2.79 2.47
C GLU A 8 19.62 3.51 3.20
N VAL A 9 18.70 2.80 3.86
CA VAL A 9 17.66 3.40 4.72
C VAL A 9 18.27 4.17 5.90
N PHE A 10 19.37 3.66 6.47
CA PHE A 10 20.12 4.37 7.51
C PHE A 10 21.06 5.47 6.98
N SER A 11 21.24 5.57 5.66
CA SER A 11 22.01 6.63 4.99
C SER A 11 21.15 7.82 4.57
N THR A 12 19.85 7.61 4.32
CA THR A 12 18.86 8.69 4.45
C THR A 12 18.97 9.28 5.85
N SER A 13 19.00 10.60 5.96
CA SER A 13 19.24 11.23 7.26
C SER A 13 18.20 10.71 8.26
N GLU A 14 18.62 10.45 9.51
CA GLU A 14 17.71 9.93 10.55
C GLU A 14 16.50 10.88 10.78
N ILE A 15 16.64 12.14 10.39
CA ILE A 15 15.61 13.19 10.36
C ILE A 15 14.58 12.89 9.25
N ASP A 16 15.01 12.49 8.06
CA ASP A 16 14.12 12.17 6.94
C ASP A 16 13.30 10.90 7.20
N SER A 17 13.90 9.86 7.77
CA SER A 17 13.17 8.63 8.12
C SER A 17 12.10 8.87 9.20
N LYS A 18 12.39 9.69 10.22
CA LYS A 18 11.41 10.07 11.26
C LYS A 18 10.27 10.89 10.66
N ARG A 19 10.59 11.90 9.86
CA ARG A 19 9.61 12.74 9.15
C ARG A 19 8.68 11.91 8.28
N ILE A 20 9.22 10.95 7.52
CA ILE A 20 8.43 10.05 6.66
C ILE A 20 7.46 9.20 7.49
N ILE A 21 7.90 8.67 8.64
CA ILE A 21 7.04 7.85 9.50
C ILE A 21 5.95 8.71 10.15
N GLU A 22 6.27 9.92 10.61
CA GLU A 22 5.30 10.87 11.18
C GLU A 22 4.23 11.33 10.17
N ASN A 23 4.55 11.28 8.88
CA ASN A 23 3.61 11.60 7.81
C ASN A 23 2.55 10.50 7.58
N TYR A 24 2.78 9.27 8.01
CA TYR A 24 1.72 8.26 8.01
C TYR A 24 0.73 8.52 9.15
N LYS A 25 -0.57 8.50 8.86
CA LYS A 25 -1.61 8.56 9.91
C LYS A 25 -1.52 7.31 10.81
N ASP A 26 -1.79 7.48 12.10
CA ASP A 26 -1.92 6.40 13.11
C ASP A 26 -3.02 5.37 12.76
N ASN A 27 -3.81 5.61 11.71
CA ASN A 27 -4.84 4.71 11.26
C ASN A 27 -4.27 3.62 10.35
N ILE A 28 -4.80 2.42 10.55
CA ILE A 28 -4.69 1.28 9.68
C ILE A 28 -4.96 1.70 8.21
N ASN A 29 -3.99 1.48 7.31
CA ASN A 29 -4.03 1.86 5.90
C ASN A 29 -3.28 0.82 5.04
N LEU A 30 -3.25 0.97 3.70
CA LEU A 30 -2.60 0.01 2.79
C LEU A 30 -1.10 -0.25 3.09
N SER A 31 -0.45 0.64 3.85
CA SER A 31 0.95 0.55 4.22
C SER A 31 1.18 0.04 5.66
N SER A 32 0.15 -0.08 6.50
CA SER A 32 0.26 -0.48 7.92
C SER A 32 0.83 -1.89 8.17
N TYR A 33 1.06 -2.67 7.10
CA TYR A 33 1.61 -4.04 7.14
C TYR A 33 2.96 -4.15 6.43
N SER A 34 3.64 -3.03 6.24
CA SER A 34 4.96 -2.98 5.62
C SER A 34 6.04 -3.04 6.68
N SER A 35 7.10 -3.80 6.40
CA SER A 35 8.31 -3.69 7.22
C SER A 35 8.79 -2.24 7.22
N LEU A 36 9.51 -1.83 8.26
CA LEU A 36 9.96 -0.44 8.39
C LEU A 36 10.74 0.07 7.17
N VAL A 37 11.56 -0.80 6.58
CA VAL A 37 12.31 -0.53 5.35
C VAL A 37 11.37 -0.29 4.16
N GLU A 38 10.30 -1.09 4.06
CA GLU A 38 9.28 -0.92 3.03
C GLU A 38 8.47 0.36 3.23
N LEU A 39 8.08 0.67 4.47
CA LEU A 39 7.39 1.91 4.83
C LEU A 39 8.20 3.14 4.43
N ILE A 40 9.49 3.17 4.79
CA ILE A 40 10.36 4.30 4.45
C ILE A 40 10.56 4.39 2.94
N SER A 41 10.85 3.28 2.27
CA SER A 41 11.05 3.26 0.81
C SER A 41 9.80 3.71 0.06
N GLN A 42 8.64 3.28 0.53
CA GLN A 42 7.35 3.70 -0.01
C GLN A 42 7.08 5.19 0.27
N GLY A 43 7.39 5.66 1.48
CA GLY A 43 7.24 7.06 1.86
C GLY A 43 8.11 7.99 1.01
N ILE A 44 9.37 7.66 0.77
CA ILE A 44 10.26 8.43 -0.14
C ILE A 44 9.64 8.51 -1.53
N TYR A 45 9.24 7.36 -2.09
CA TYR A 45 8.64 7.33 -3.42
C TYR A 45 7.34 8.13 -3.50
N LEU A 46 6.53 8.10 -2.43
CA LEU A 46 5.33 8.91 -2.31
C LEU A 46 5.66 10.40 -2.27
N GLU A 47 6.62 10.85 -1.45
CA GLU A 47 7.03 12.27 -1.40
C GLU A 47 7.47 12.78 -2.77
N ASP A 48 8.36 12.05 -3.44
CA ASP A 48 8.82 12.38 -4.79
C ASP A 48 7.62 12.51 -5.76
N THR A 49 6.64 11.62 -5.63
CA THR A 49 5.42 11.66 -6.45
C THR A 49 4.51 12.83 -6.09
N PHE A 50 4.33 13.12 -4.79
CA PHE A 50 3.54 14.25 -4.31
C PHE A 50 4.12 15.57 -4.82
N ASP A 51 5.43 15.75 -4.71
CA ASP A 51 6.12 16.95 -5.18
C ASP A 51 6.06 17.06 -6.70
N LEU A 52 6.27 15.96 -7.43
CA LEU A 52 6.12 15.93 -8.87
C LEU A 52 4.71 16.36 -9.32
N ILE A 53 3.66 15.85 -8.67
CA ILE A 53 2.27 16.22 -8.96
C ILE A 53 2.03 17.71 -8.68
N ARG A 54 2.57 18.25 -7.59
CA ARG A 54 2.42 19.68 -7.24
C ARG A 54 3.12 20.59 -8.23
N THR A 55 4.34 20.27 -8.64
CA THR A 55 5.17 21.18 -9.43
C THR A 55 4.94 21.06 -10.92
N THR A 56 4.54 19.89 -11.42
CA THR A 56 4.33 19.70 -12.86
C THR A 56 3.13 20.48 -13.38
N ASP A 57 3.23 20.98 -14.60
CA ASP A 57 2.14 21.62 -15.34
C ASP A 57 1.47 20.66 -16.34
N ARG A 58 1.96 19.42 -16.44
CA ARG A 58 1.51 18.43 -17.44
C ARG A 58 0.50 17.45 -16.85
N PRO A 59 -0.80 17.54 -17.19
CA PRO A 59 -1.86 16.63 -16.72
C PRO A 59 -1.57 15.17 -17.00
N ARG A 60 -0.94 14.90 -18.14
CA ARG A 60 -0.52 13.57 -18.54
C ARG A 60 0.43 12.93 -17.52
N ILE A 61 1.43 13.68 -17.06
CA ILE A 61 2.40 13.20 -16.07
C ILE A 61 1.68 12.94 -14.74
N ILE A 62 0.85 13.88 -14.29
CA ILE A 62 0.07 13.74 -13.05
C ILE A 62 -0.72 12.43 -13.03
N ILE A 63 -1.46 12.14 -14.11
CA ILE A 63 -2.27 10.93 -14.23
C ILE A 63 -1.42 9.66 -14.28
N LEU A 64 -0.32 9.67 -15.05
CA LEU A 64 0.53 8.48 -15.17
C LEU A 64 1.20 8.13 -13.85
N GLU A 65 1.75 9.12 -13.15
CA GLU A 65 2.40 8.92 -11.85
C GLU A 65 1.40 8.48 -10.78
N THR A 66 0.23 9.13 -10.73
CA THR A 66 -0.85 8.70 -9.84
C THR A 66 -1.24 7.25 -10.13
N TRP A 67 -1.43 6.89 -11.40
CA TRP A 67 -1.81 5.53 -11.78
C TRP A 67 -0.73 4.51 -11.44
N LEU A 68 0.55 4.82 -11.67
CA LEU A 68 1.67 3.92 -11.35
C LEU A 68 1.76 3.62 -9.85
N VAL A 69 1.62 4.64 -9.01
CA VAL A 69 1.57 4.46 -7.56
C VAL A 69 0.40 3.55 -7.19
N LEU A 70 -0.81 3.84 -7.69
CA LEU A 70 -2.00 3.03 -7.40
C LEU A 70 -1.89 1.58 -7.88
N ASP A 71 -1.27 1.35 -9.05
CA ASP A 71 -1.09 0.03 -9.64
C ASP A 71 -0.15 -0.85 -8.80
N GLU A 72 0.94 -0.26 -8.31
CA GLU A 72 1.91 -0.90 -7.41
C GLU A 72 1.30 -1.13 -6.03
N LEU A 73 0.53 -0.17 -5.50
CA LEU A 73 -0.19 -0.32 -4.23
C LEU A 73 -1.18 -1.48 -4.28
N LEU A 74 -1.98 -1.59 -5.35
CA LEU A 74 -2.89 -2.74 -5.55
C LEU A 74 -2.13 -4.06 -5.56
N LYS A 75 -1.04 -4.13 -6.35
CA LYS A 75 -0.21 -5.33 -6.46
C LYS A 75 0.28 -5.76 -5.07
N ARG A 76 0.89 -4.84 -4.32
CA ARG A 76 1.42 -5.11 -2.97
C ARG A 76 0.31 -5.53 -2.01
N THR A 77 -0.81 -4.83 -2.02
CA THR A 77 -1.94 -5.10 -1.12
C THR A 77 -2.48 -6.51 -1.34
N ILE A 78 -2.65 -6.94 -2.59
CA ILE A 78 -3.10 -8.30 -2.90
C ILE A 78 -2.08 -9.33 -2.43
N LEU A 79 -0.80 -9.15 -2.77
CA LEU A 79 0.27 -10.07 -2.38
C LEU A 79 0.38 -10.22 -0.85
N LYS A 80 0.20 -9.12 -0.12
CA LYS A 80 0.14 -9.13 1.35
C LYS A 80 -1.08 -9.88 1.87
N GLY A 81 -2.26 -9.60 1.32
CA GLY A 81 -3.49 -10.28 1.71
C GLY A 81 -3.37 -11.81 1.59
N ILE A 82 -2.76 -12.29 0.49
CA ILE A 82 -2.59 -13.73 0.24
C ILE A 82 -1.32 -14.34 0.85
N GLY A 83 -0.53 -13.58 1.62
CA GLY A 83 0.70 -14.07 2.26
C GLY A 83 1.86 -14.37 1.31
N LEU A 84 1.88 -13.78 0.11
CA LEU A 84 2.91 -13.95 -0.92
C LEU A 84 3.85 -12.73 -1.02
N GLU A 85 4.14 -12.08 0.11
CA GLU A 85 4.93 -10.85 0.19
C GLU A 85 6.35 -11.01 -0.36
N VAL A 86 6.94 -12.20 -0.16
CA VAL A 86 8.26 -12.56 -0.69
C VAL A 86 8.32 -12.48 -2.22
N LEU A 87 7.15 -12.55 -2.89
CA LEU A 87 7.02 -12.51 -4.35
C LEU A 87 6.76 -11.09 -4.88
N ILE A 88 6.66 -10.07 -4.01
CA ILE A 88 6.58 -8.66 -4.44
C ILE A 88 7.78 -8.30 -5.32
N TYR A 89 8.94 -8.85 -4.99
CA TYR A 89 10.23 -8.58 -5.61
C TYR A 89 10.67 -9.63 -6.63
N SER A 90 9.89 -10.70 -6.81
CA SER A 90 10.22 -11.70 -7.81
C SER A 90 9.71 -11.25 -9.19
N GLU A 91 10.38 -11.69 -10.24
CA GLU A 91 9.92 -11.53 -11.63
C GLU A 91 8.69 -12.41 -11.94
N ILE A 92 8.16 -13.12 -10.95
CA ILE A 92 7.07 -14.06 -11.14
C ILE A 92 5.75 -13.28 -11.20
N HIS A 93 5.13 -13.30 -12.38
CA HIS A 93 3.84 -12.69 -12.64
C HIS A 93 2.69 -13.57 -12.11
N ILE A 94 2.48 -13.56 -10.80
CA ILE A 94 1.42 -14.33 -10.13
C ILE A 94 0.08 -13.60 -10.18
N LEU A 95 0.12 -12.27 -10.24
CA LEU A 95 -1.07 -11.43 -10.29
C LEU A 95 -1.48 -11.12 -11.73
N PRO A 96 -2.78 -10.85 -11.97
CA PRO A 96 -3.24 -10.35 -13.25
C PRO A 96 -2.47 -9.11 -13.71
N PHE A 97 -2.15 -9.05 -15.00
CA PHE A 97 -1.44 -7.92 -15.59
C PHE A 97 -2.29 -6.63 -15.62
N GLY A 98 -3.61 -6.76 -15.68
CA GLY A 98 -4.53 -5.64 -15.77
C GLY A 98 -4.79 -4.95 -14.44
N PHE A 99 -4.73 -3.62 -14.42
CA PHE A 99 -5.11 -2.80 -13.26
C PHE A 99 -6.54 -3.11 -12.78
N ILE A 100 -7.49 -3.22 -13.73
CA ILE A 100 -8.88 -3.54 -13.42
C ILE A 100 -9.00 -4.95 -12.88
N ASP A 101 -8.30 -5.92 -13.46
CA ASP A 101 -8.34 -7.31 -12.97
C ASP A 101 -7.78 -7.42 -11.55
N LYS A 102 -6.70 -6.69 -11.23
CA LYS A 102 -6.18 -6.55 -9.86
C LYS A 102 -7.21 -5.92 -8.93
N LEU A 103 -7.88 -4.86 -9.37
CA LEU A 103 -8.92 -4.19 -8.58
C LEU A 103 -10.09 -5.13 -8.25
N GLU A 104 -10.58 -5.88 -9.24
CA GLU A 104 -11.66 -6.86 -9.06
C GLU A 104 -11.21 -8.06 -8.21
N LEU A 105 -9.95 -8.50 -8.35
CA LEU A 105 -9.37 -9.55 -7.51
C LEU A 105 -9.33 -9.12 -6.04
N LEU A 106 -8.84 -7.91 -5.77
CA LEU A 106 -8.81 -7.36 -4.42
C LEU A 106 -10.22 -7.29 -3.82
N ASP A 107 -11.20 -6.80 -4.57
CA ASP A 107 -12.58 -6.74 -4.11
C ASP A 107 -13.15 -8.14 -3.80
N LYS A 108 -12.89 -9.13 -4.67
CA LYS A 108 -13.30 -10.52 -4.43
C LYS A 108 -12.70 -11.10 -3.15
N ILE A 109 -11.41 -10.85 -2.89
CA ILE A 109 -10.75 -11.27 -1.64
C ILE A 109 -11.45 -10.62 -0.45
N ILE A 110 -11.66 -9.31 -0.47
CA ILE A 110 -12.33 -8.60 0.64
C ILE A 110 -13.73 -9.18 0.88
N GLN A 111 -14.51 -9.39 -0.18
CA GLN A 111 -15.86 -9.93 -0.07
C GLN A 111 -15.89 -11.40 0.39
N SER A 112 -14.90 -12.23 0.03
CA SER A 112 -14.83 -13.62 0.47
C SER A 112 -14.43 -13.74 1.93
N GLU A 113 -13.58 -12.85 2.42
CA GLU A 113 -13.02 -12.93 3.77
C GLU A 113 -13.86 -12.25 4.84
N LYS A 114 -14.62 -11.19 4.50
CA LYS A 114 -15.38 -10.40 5.49
C LYS A 114 -16.32 -11.23 6.37
N ASN A 115 -16.92 -12.29 5.82
CA ASN A 115 -17.92 -13.12 6.51
C ASN A 115 -17.33 -14.40 7.14
N LYS A 116 -16.05 -14.69 6.91
CA LYS A 116 -15.38 -15.84 7.49
C LYS A 116 -14.99 -15.58 8.94
N LYS A 117 -14.80 -16.65 9.72
CA LYS A 117 -14.33 -16.54 11.10
C LYS A 117 -12.86 -16.10 11.13
N PRO A 118 -12.45 -15.26 12.09
CA PRO A 118 -11.06 -14.90 12.25
C PRO A 118 -10.18 -16.12 12.48
N ASN A 119 -9.02 -16.14 11.86
CA ASN A 119 -8.03 -17.21 12.04
C ASN A 119 -6.98 -16.74 13.05
N TYR A 120 -7.07 -17.26 14.28
CA TYR A 120 -6.18 -16.87 15.38
C TYR A 120 -4.81 -17.56 15.34
N SER A 121 -4.54 -18.44 14.36
CA SER A 121 -3.27 -19.17 14.24
C SER A 121 -2.10 -18.30 13.75
N SER A 122 -2.36 -17.13 13.16
CA SER A 122 -1.34 -16.21 12.64
C SER A 122 -1.23 -14.93 13.47
N LYS A 123 -0.77 -15.05 14.73
CA LYS A 123 -0.37 -13.86 15.51
C LYS A 123 0.97 -13.33 15.00
N SER A 124 0.94 -12.49 13.96
CA SER A 124 2.07 -11.61 13.68
C SER A 124 2.23 -10.60 14.81
N ILE A 125 3.44 -10.41 15.32
CA ILE A 125 3.73 -9.39 16.35
C ILE A 125 3.40 -8.01 15.77
N GLN A 126 2.37 -7.35 16.31
CA GLN A 126 2.07 -5.97 15.97
C GLN A 126 2.93 -5.04 16.82
N ILE A 127 3.72 -4.16 16.18
CA ILE A 127 4.48 -3.13 16.89
C ILE A 127 3.73 -1.80 16.81
N PRO A 128 3.40 -1.17 17.96
CA PRO A 128 2.86 0.19 17.96
C PRO A 128 3.83 1.20 17.30
N GLY A 129 3.32 2.14 16.51
CA GLY A 129 4.14 3.14 15.83
C GLY A 129 5.08 3.94 16.76
N SER A 130 4.64 4.24 17.99
CA SER A 130 5.45 4.90 19.02
C SER A 130 6.65 4.07 19.49
N MET A 131 6.50 2.74 19.53
CA MET A 131 7.59 1.81 19.83
C MET A 131 8.57 1.76 18.66
N LEU A 132 8.07 1.85 17.43
CA LEU A 132 8.86 1.98 16.20
C LEU A 132 9.78 3.22 16.22
N THR A 133 9.24 4.38 16.59
CA THR A 133 10.02 5.64 16.72
C THR A 133 11.11 5.53 17.78
N SER A 134 10.84 4.76 18.85
CA SER A 134 11.80 4.51 19.92
C SER A 134 12.89 3.51 19.48
N MET A 135 12.52 2.49 18.71
CA MET A 135 13.45 1.53 18.10
C MET A 135 14.44 2.19 17.15
N LEU A 136 14.01 3.17 16.37
CA LEU A 136 14.88 3.89 15.44
C LEU A 136 15.94 4.76 16.13
N LYS A 137 15.71 5.17 17.38
CA LYS A 137 16.69 5.92 18.18
C LYS A 137 17.84 5.03 18.68
N ASP A 138 17.64 3.71 18.73
CA ASP A 138 18.65 2.74 19.15
C ASP A 138 18.84 1.68 18.07
N LYS A 139 19.81 1.93 17.17
CA LYS A 139 20.17 1.04 16.07
C LYS A 139 20.54 -0.37 16.54
N ALA A 140 21.09 -0.53 17.74
CA ALA A 140 21.47 -1.83 18.29
C ALA A 140 20.24 -2.59 18.80
N PHE A 141 19.26 -1.90 19.40
CA PHE A 141 17.96 -2.49 19.73
C PHE A 141 17.20 -2.92 18.47
N PHE A 142 17.16 -2.07 17.44
CA PHE A 142 16.47 -2.39 16.19
C PHE A 142 17.07 -3.61 15.49
N ARG A 143 18.41 -3.72 15.41
CA ARG A 143 19.07 -4.91 14.86
C ARG A 143 18.72 -6.17 15.63
N ARG A 144 18.76 -6.11 16.97
CA ARG A 144 18.34 -7.24 17.83
C ARG A 144 16.89 -7.62 17.63
N TYR A 145 15.98 -6.65 17.48
CA TYR A 145 14.57 -6.94 17.19
C TYR A 145 14.40 -7.72 15.88
N LEU A 146 15.07 -7.29 14.80
CA LEU A 146 14.99 -8.00 13.51
C LEU A 146 15.55 -9.43 13.60
N GLU A 147 16.61 -9.62 14.40
CA GLU A 147 17.17 -10.94 14.68
C GLU A 147 16.18 -11.81 15.47
N TYR A 148 15.52 -11.25 16.50
CA TYR A 148 14.50 -11.93 17.29
C TYR A 148 13.25 -12.26 16.50
N GLU A 149 12.77 -11.35 15.66
CA GLU A 149 11.63 -11.59 14.78
C GLU A 149 11.93 -12.74 13.83
N LYS A 150 13.12 -12.73 13.23
CA LYS A 150 13.60 -13.84 12.39
C LYS A 150 13.67 -15.14 13.19
N GLU A 151 14.26 -15.12 14.39
CA GLU A 151 14.38 -16.31 15.25
C GLU A 151 13.02 -16.87 15.67
N TYR A 152 12.08 -16.00 16.07
CA TYR A 152 10.71 -16.37 16.46
C TYR A 152 9.98 -17.10 15.33
N TYR A 153 10.03 -16.57 14.10
CA TYR A 153 9.43 -17.23 12.93
C TYR A 153 10.19 -18.49 12.46
N THR A 154 11.40 -18.74 12.98
CA THR A 154 12.18 -19.96 12.68
C THR A 154 12.05 -21.03 13.77
N GLN A 155 11.60 -20.68 14.99
CA GLN A 155 11.66 -21.56 16.17
C GLN A 155 10.32 -22.17 16.64
N GLU A 156 9.14 -21.67 16.25
CA GLU A 156 7.88 -22.28 16.71
C GLU A 156 7.28 -23.28 15.72
N GLU A 157 7.09 -24.52 16.20
CA GLU A 157 5.99 -25.38 15.75
C GLU A 157 4.69 -24.58 15.95
N LEU A 158 4.08 -24.16 14.83
CA LEU A 158 2.81 -23.44 14.81
C LEU A 158 1.79 -24.11 15.74
N PRO A 159 0.96 -23.35 16.47
CA PRO A 159 -0.01 -23.91 17.40
C PRO A 159 -0.87 -24.95 16.68
N ASN A 160 -0.97 -26.15 17.28
CA ASN A 160 -1.78 -27.26 16.78
C ASN A 160 -3.18 -26.75 16.41
N SER A 161 -3.44 -26.61 15.11
CA SER A 161 -4.77 -26.44 14.55
C SER A 161 -5.66 -27.55 15.12
N THR A 162 -6.85 -27.21 15.61
CA THR A 162 -7.79 -28.25 16.03
C THR A 162 -8.18 -29.09 14.82
N ILE A 163 -8.57 -30.35 15.02
CA ILE A 163 -8.97 -31.25 13.91
C ILE A 163 -10.09 -30.60 13.06
N ASP A 164 -10.96 -29.82 13.69
CA ASP A 164 -12.05 -29.07 13.04
C ASP A 164 -11.55 -27.93 12.12
N ASP A 165 -10.39 -27.33 12.43
CA ASP A 165 -9.72 -26.32 11.59
C ASP A 165 -9.07 -26.95 10.34
N ILE A 166 -8.64 -28.22 10.45
CA ILE A 166 -8.07 -29.01 9.34
C ILE A 166 -9.19 -29.53 8.43
N GLU A 167 -10.32 -29.93 9.00
CA GLU A 167 -11.45 -30.49 8.24
C GLU A 167 -12.29 -29.42 7.53
N ASN A 168 -12.25 -28.15 7.96
CA ASN A 168 -13.05 -27.07 7.38
C ASN A 168 -12.31 -25.73 7.21
N PRO A 169 -11.17 -25.69 6.49
CA PRO A 169 -10.34 -24.49 6.35
C PRO A 169 -11.09 -23.32 5.67
N GLU A 170 -12.09 -23.59 4.83
CA GLU A 170 -12.87 -22.55 4.15
C GLU A 170 -13.71 -21.65 5.09
N LYS A 171 -13.96 -22.10 6.33
CA LYS A 171 -14.74 -21.36 7.33
C LYS A 171 -13.94 -20.24 7.98
N TYR A 172 -12.61 -20.29 7.86
CA TYR A 172 -11.69 -19.35 8.48
C TYR A 172 -11.05 -18.42 7.46
N ARG A 173 -10.74 -17.20 7.91
CA ARG A 173 -10.03 -16.21 7.11
C ARG A 173 -8.62 -16.71 6.83
N PHE A 174 -8.16 -16.58 5.59
CA PHE A 174 -6.76 -16.84 5.25
C PHE A 174 -5.93 -15.56 5.24
N VAL A 175 -6.59 -14.40 5.17
CA VAL A 175 -5.96 -13.07 5.26
C VAL A 175 -5.70 -12.70 6.72
N ASN A 176 -4.69 -11.87 6.94
CA ASN A 176 -4.45 -11.26 8.25
C ASN A 176 -5.62 -10.34 8.66
N GLU A 177 -6.04 -10.39 9.93
CA GLU A 177 -7.15 -9.58 10.46
C GLU A 177 -6.95 -8.09 10.25
N THR A 178 -5.75 -7.62 10.53
CA THR A 178 -5.40 -6.21 10.42
C THR A 178 -5.43 -5.80 8.94
N TRP A 179 -4.97 -6.66 8.02
CA TRP A 179 -5.12 -6.42 6.58
C TRP A 179 -6.59 -6.24 6.19
N LEU A 180 -7.48 -7.10 6.71
CA LEU A 180 -8.90 -7.04 6.41
C LEU A 180 -9.54 -5.76 6.99
N ASP A 181 -9.19 -5.37 8.21
CA ASP A 181 -9.63 -4.12 8.83
C ASP A 181 -9.24 -2.91 7.95
N ALA A 182 -8.00 -2.89 7.45
CA ALA A 182 -7.53 -1.84 6.54
C ALA A 182 -8.30 -1.77 5.22
N MET A 183 -8.69 -2.92 4.69
CA MET A 183 -9.46 -2.96 3.46
C MET A 183 -10.91 -2.51 3.68
N GLN A 184 -11.46 -2.75 4.87
CA GLN A 184 -12.80 -2.30 5.24
C GLN A 184 -12.86 -0.79 5.52
N ASP A 185 -11.76 -0.22 6.01
CA ASP A 185 -11.62 1.23 6.27
C ASP A 185 -11.35 2.07 5.00
N LEU A 186 -11.26 1.45 3.82
CA LEU A 186 -11.08 2.18 2.58
C LEU A 186 -12.24 3.16 2.31
N PRO A 187 -11.96 4.38 1.81
CA PRO A 187 -13.00 5.39 1.57
C PRO A 187 -14.12 4.88 0.68
N LYS A 188 -15.38 5.18 1.03
CA LYS A 188 -16.53 4.85 0.19
C LYS A 188 -16.33 5.39 -1.24
N GLY A 189 -16.47 4.52 -2.24
CA GLY A 189 -16.28 4.89 -3.65
C GLY A 189 -14.83 4.82 -4.15
N TRP A 190 -13.88 4.32 -3.35
CA TRP A 190 -12.48 4.16 -3.77
C TRP A 190 -12.32 3.39 -5.09
N LYS A 191 -13.10 2.33 -5.31
CA LYS A 191 -13.08 1.56 -6.56
C LYS A 191 -13.44 2.42 -7.77
N ASP A 192 -14.44 3.29 -7.65
CA ASP A 192 -14.86 4.16 -8.74
C ASP A 192 -13.83 5.25 -9.01
N MET A 193 -13.15 5.74 -7.97
CA MET A 193 -12.00 6.63 -8.11
C MET A 193 -10.85 5.96 -8.87
N MET A 194 -10.50 4.73 -8.52
CA MET A 194 -9.45 3.96 -9.23
C MET A 194 -9.83 3.67 -10.68
N ARG A 195 -11.08 3.32 -10.97
CA ARG A 195 -11.59 3.14 -12.35
C ARG A 195 -11.51 4.43 -13.16
N LYS A 196 -11.84 5.59 -12.57
CA LYS A 196 -11.70 6.90 -13.21
C LYS A 196 -10.24 7.20 -13.55
N ILE A 197 -9.31 6.97 -12.62
CA ILE A 197 -7.87 7.13 -12.87
C ILE A 197 -7.40 6.21 -14.00
N ASN A 198 -7.80 4.93 -14.01
CA ASN A 198 -7.44 4.01 -15.10
C ASN A 198 -7.98 4.46 -16.47
N LYS A 199 -9.21 4.99 -16.51
CA LYS A 199 -9.79 5.57 -17.74
C LYS A 199 -9.00 6.79 -18.21
N ALA A 200 -8.65 7.69 -17.30
CA ALA A 200 -7.83 8.85 -17.60
C ALA A 200 -6.41 8.44 -18.05
N ARG A 201 -5.83 7.40 -17.45
CA ARG A 201 -4.54 6.83 -17.85
C ARG A 201 -4.57 6.35 -19.30
N ASN A 202 -5.62 5.64 -19.72
CA ASN A 202 -5.76 5.18 -21.10
C ASN A 202 -5.84 6.36 -22.09
N LEU A 203 -6.45 7.48 -21.69
CA LEU A 203 -6.42 8.69 -22.52
C LEU A 203 -5.03 9.33 -22.51
N ALA A 204 -4.38 9.42 -21.35
CA ALA A 204 -3.04 9.96 -21.19
C ALA A 204 -1.98 9.13 -21.95
N SER A 205 -2.17 7.82 -22.13
CA SER A 205 -1.24 6.98 -22.91
C SER A 205 -1.42 7.13 -24.41
N HIS A 206 -2.63 7.42 -24.89
CA HIS A 206 -2.96 7.37 -26.32
C HIS A 206 -3.33 8.73 -26.94
N SER A 207 -3.57 9.77 -26.14
CA SER A 207 -3.99 11.08 -26.61
C SER A 207 -3.08 12.20 -26.10
N ILE A 208 -2.72 13.11 -27.00
CA ILE A 208 -1.98 14.34 -26.68
C ILE A 208 -2.92 15.42 -26.11
N HIS A 209 -4.25 15.27 -26.24
CA HIS A 209 -5.21 16.31 -25.87
C HIS A 209 -5.58 16.26 -24.38
N GLU A 210 -5.01 17.18 -23.61
CA GLU A 210 -5.21 17.34 -22.16
C GLU A 210 -6.68 17.58 -21.79
N ASP A 211 -7.45 18.28 -22.63
CA ASP A 211 -8.89 18.52 -22.41
C ASP A 211 -9.71 17.23 -22.21
N LYS A 212 -9.31 16.13 -22.87
CA LYS A 212 -9.99 14.84 -22.73
C LYS A 212 -9.74 14.22 -21.35
N ILE A 213 -8.59 14.50 -20.74
CA ILE A 213 -8.26 14.08 -19.38
C ILE A 213 -9.20 14.80 -18.42
N TYR A 214 -9.30 16.12 -18.48
CA TYR A 214 -10.17 16.91 -17.59
C TYR A 214 -11.65 16.51 -17.72
N LYS A 215 -12.14 16.32 -18.95
CA LYS A 215 -13.52 15.86 -19.20
C LYS A 215 -13.82 14.49 -18.59
N THR A 216 -12.83 13.62 -18.43
CA THR A 216 -13.02 12.30 -17.79
C THR A 216 -13.39 12.44 -16.32
N PHE A 217 -12.94 13.50 -15.67
CA PHE A 217 -13.28 13.81 -14.28
C PHE A 217 -14.45 14.79 -14.16
N GLY A 218 -14.91 15.37 -15.27
CA GLY A 218 -15.94 16.40 -15.27
C GLY A 218 -15.43 17.77 -14.80
N PHE A 219 -14.12 18.00 -14.84
CA PHE A 219 -13.53 19.29 -14.48
C PHE A 219 -13.78 20.29 -15.60
N ASN A 220 -14.32 21.46 -15.25
CA ASN A 220 -14.65 22.55 -16.19
C ASN A 220 -14.09 23.87 -15.63
N GLY A 221 -13.83 24.84 -16.52
CA GLY A 221 -13.34 26.17 -16.14
C GLY A 221 -11.82 26.32 -16.23
N ASN A 222 -11.30 27.43 -15.70
CA ASN A 222 -9.88 27.79 -15.86
C ASN A 222 -8.96 27.04 -14.88
N ASP A 223 -9.49 26.49 -13.79
CA ASP A 223 -8.71 25.87 -12.71
C ASP A 223 -8.61 24.33 -12.82
N GLN A 224 -8.79 23.79 -14.03
CA GLN A 224 -8.82 22.34 -14.29
C GLN A 224 -7.54 21.61 -13.85
N LEU A 225 -6.37 22.22 -14.07
CA LEU A 225 -5.08 21.64 -13.68
C LEU A 225 -4.98 21.52 -12.16
N GLU A 226 -5.32 22.58 -11.43
CA GLU A 226 -5.23 22.59 -9.97
C GLU A 226 -6.26 21.63 -9.35
N THR A 227 -7.46 21.58 -9.92
CA THR A 227 -8.49 20.60 -9.53
C THR A 227 -8.00 19.16 -9.73
N LEU A 228 -7.31 18.90 -10.85
CA LEU A 228 -6.72 17.59 -11.12
C LEU A 228 -5.63 17.23 -10.10
N LYS A 229 -4.73 18.18 -9.79
CA LYS A 229 -3.69 17.97 -8.77
C LYS A 229 -4.33 17.61 -7.43
N GLN A 230 -5.24 18.43 -6.93
CA GLN A 230 -5.91 18.19 -5.65
C GLN A 230 -6.64 16.84 -5.63
N PHE A 231 -7.31 16.48 -6.72
CA PHE A 231 -7.97 15.17 -6.85
C PHE A 231 -6.97 14.01 -6.75
N CYS A 232 -5.87 14.04 -7.51
CA CYS A 232 -4.85 13.00 -7.48
C CYS A 232 -4.17 12.89 -6.10
N LEU A 233 -3.75 14.02 -5.55
CA LEU A 233 -3.10 14.11 -4.23
C LEU A 233 -4.02 13.57 -3.12
N SER A 234 -5.30 13.95 -3.14
CA SER A 234 -6.29 13.48 -2.15
C SER A 234 -6.53 11.97 -2.24
N ILE A 235 -6.62 11.41 -3.46
CA ILE A 235 -6.73 9.96 -3.64
C ILE A 235 -5.52 9.25 -3.05
N LEU A 236 -4.31 9.66 -3.42
CA LEU A 236 -3.08 9.04 -2.94
C LEU A 236 -3.02 9.08 -1.40
N SER A 237 -3.33 10.22 -0.81
CA SER A 237 -3.34 10.39 0.66
C SER A 237 -4.38 9.52 1.34
N SER A 238 -5.59 9.46 0.77
CA SER A 238 -6.68 8.69 1.35
C SER A 238 -6.43 7.18 1.34
N LEU A 239 -5.76 6.67 0.30
CA LEU A 239 -5.48 5.25 0.14
C LEU A 239 -4.21 4.81 0.85
N THR A 240 -3.18 5.67 0.88
CA THR A 240 -1.90 5.34 1.52
C THR A 240 -1.84 5.71 3.00
N GLY A 241 -2.73 6.59 3.47
CA GLY A 241 -2.62 7.18 4.81
C GLY A 241 -1.48 8.21 4.94
N TYR A 242 -0.78 8.52 3.85
CA TYR A 242 0.34 9.46 3.84
C TYR A 242 -0.16 10.92 3.80
N LYS A 243 0.30 11.73 4.76
CA LYS A 243 0.07 13.17 4.80
C LYS A 243 1.16 13.85 3.97
N HIS A 244 0.72 14.73 3.09
CA HIS A 244 1.56 15.53 2.20
C HIS A 244 1.28 17.00 2.45
#